data_AF-A0A7C3AAE4-F1
#
_entry.id   AF-A0A7C3AAE4-F1
#
_cell.length_a   1.000
_cell.length_b   1.000
_cell.length_c   1.000
_cell.angle_alpha   90.00
_cell.angle_beta   90.00
_cell.angle_gamma   90.00
#
_symmetry.space_group_name_H-M   'P 1'
#
loop_
_entity.id
_entity.type
_entity.pdbx_description
1 polymer ?
#
loop_
_entity_poly.entity_id
_entity_poly.type
_entity_poly.pdbx_seq_one_letter_code
_entity_poly.pdbx_strand_id
1 'polypeptide(L)'
;MEGEHLASVCGLYCGACPVYRVRHDVDRKDAGETLQNLAGQLNVPIEQVTCAGCLGEGPHSPFCSECEIRRCAMTANGVTRCADCSKFPCGLLIKFSNDGIPHHRDVMKNIRRQQRVGAYEWCQEVHEQIRCHFCGVSLDWYAKICHRCGTRNIPRKTGLFNNSGPGYKYYKA
;
A
#
# COMPACT_ATOMS: atom_id res chain seq x y z
N MET A 1 0.80 -18.48 -3.67
CA MET A 1 1.39 -17.90 -4.90
C MET A 1 2.23 -16.69 -4.53
N GLU A 2 3.34 -16.43 -5.22
CA GLU A 2 4.23 -15.31 -4.90
C GLU A 2 3.50 -13.96 -5.04
N GLY A 3 3.69 -13.05 -4.09
CA GLY A 3 3.09 -11.69 -4.11
C GLY A 3 1.63 -11.56 -3.64
N GLU A 4 0.89 -12.65 -3.45
CA GLU A 4 -0.52 -12.58 -3.00
C GLU A 4 -0.67 -11.94 -1.60
N HIS A 5 0.32 -12.14 -0.73
CA HIS A 5 0.38 -11.56 0.62
C HIS A 5 0.43 -10.02 0.62
N LEU A 6 0.70 -9.39 -0.53
CA LEU A 6 0.70 -7.94 -0.70
C LEU A 6 -0.70 -7.35 -0.83
N ALA A 7 -1.73 -8.16 -1.08
CA ALA A 7 -3.12 -7.75 -0.93
C ALA A 7 -3.47 -7.69 0.55
N SER A 8 -3.43 -6.48 1.11
CA SER A 8 -3.71 -6.27 2.53
C SER A 8 -5.16 -6.59 2.87
N VAL A 9 -5.43 -6.78 4.16
CA VAL A 9 -6.77 -7.02 4.68
C VAL A 9 -7.76 -5.97 4.19
N CYS A 10 -7.39 -4.68 4.24
CA CYS A 10 -8.26 -3.56 3.91
C CYS A 10 -8.39 -3.28 2.41
N GLY A 11 -7.77 -4.09 1.53
CA GLY A 11 -7.78 -3.86 0.08
C GLY A 11 -6.76 -2.83 -0.41
N LEU A 12 -5.76 -2.49 0.41
CA LEU A 12 -4.57 -1.77 -0.05
C LEU A 12 -3.52 -2.75 -0.58
N TYR A 13 -2.62 -2.26 -1.43
CA TYR A 13 -1.50 -3.04 -1.94
C TYR A 13 -0.22 -2.69 -1.17
N CYS A 14 0.21 -3.55 -0.25
CA CYS A 14 1.42 -3.31 0.56
C CYS A 14 2.66 -3.09 -0.30
N GLY A 15 2.72 -3.69 -1.49
CA GLY A 15 3.80 -3.49 -2.46
C GLY A 15 3.90 -2.06 -3.00
N ALA A 16 2.98 -1.15 -2.67
CA ALA A 16 3.07 0.29 -2.97
C ALA A 16 3.05 1.18 -1.71
N CYS A 17 3.17 0.57 -0.52
CA CYS A 17 3.34 1.28 0.74
C CYS A 17 4.80 1.73 0.92
N PRO A 18 5.08 3.01 1.21
CA PRO A 18 6.45 3.50 1.41
C PRO A 18 7.22 2.76 2.51
N VAL A 19 6.56 2.48 3.64
CA VAL A 19 7.17 1.81 4.80
C VAL A 19 7.52 0.35 4.51
N TYR A 20 6.69 -0.34 3.72
CA TYR A 20 7.03 -1.67 3.23
C TYR A 20 8.20 -1.59 2.25
N ARG A 21 8.08 -0.76 1.21
CA ARG A 21 9.07 -0.74 0.12
C ARG A 21 10.47 -0.32 0.54
N VAL A 22 10.62 0.59 1.51
CA VAL A 22 11.93 1.19 1.84
C VAL A 22 12.99 0.17 2.27
N ARG A 23 12.60 -0.99 2.83
CA ARG A 23 13.51 -2.08 3.19
C ARG A 23 13.45 -3.30 2.27
N HIS A 24 12.50 -3.34 1.34
CA HIS A 24 12.29 -4.46 0.42
C HIS A 24 12.78 -4.18 -1.01
N ASP A 25 13.03 -2.91 -1.34
CA ASP A 25 13.56 -2.51 -2.65
C ASP A 25 15.09 -2.57 -2.67
N VAL A 26 15.64 -3.59 -3.34
CA VAL A 26 17.09 -3.88 -3.38
C VAL A 26 17.97 -2.80 -4.04
N ASP A 27 17.40 -1.89 -4.86
CA ASP A 27 18.16 -0.81 -5.54
C ASP A 27 17.56 0.59 -5.35
N ARG A 28 16.94 0.83 -4.19
CA ARG A 28 16.31 2.12 -3.90
C ARG A 28 17.38 3.17 -3.56
N LYS A 29 17.66 4.07 -4.52
CA LYS A 29 18.71 5.10 -4.38
C LYS A 29 18.40 6.14 -3.29
N ASP A 30 17.13 6.40 -3.03
CA ASP A 30 16.64 7.34 -2.01
C ASP A 30 16.32 6.65 -0.67
N ALA A 31 16.78 5.41 -0.44
CA ALA A 31 16.39 4.63 0.75
C ALA A 31 16.77 5.32 2.07
N GLY A 32 17.96 5.92 2.15
CA GLY A 32 18.43 6.61 3.36
C GLY A 32 17.57 7.83 3.71
N GLU A 33 17.30 8.70 2.72
CA GLU A 33 16.44 9.87 2.88
C GLU A 33 14.99 9.45 3.21
N THR A 34 14.47 8.45 2.50
CA THR A 34 13.13 7.91 2.75
C THR A 34 13.00 7.36 4.17
N LEU A 35 14.01 6.62 4.66
CA LEU A 35 14.03 6.09 6.02
C LEU A 35 14.02 7.22 7.07
N GLN A 36 14.82 8.26 6.88
CA GLN A 36 14.84 9.42 7.79
C GLN A 36 13.48 10.13 7.84
N ASN A 37 12.88 10.37 6.67
CA ASN A 37 11.58 11.00 6.56
C ASN A 37 10.48 10.16 7.23
N LEU A 38 10.47 8.85 6.97
CA LEU A 38 9.51 7.93 7.59
C LEU A 38 9.71 7.82 9.10
N ALA A 39 10.96 7.76 9.58
CA ALA A 39 11.28 7.74 11.01
C ALA A 39 10.71 8.96 11.73
N GLY A 40 10.92 10.16 11.17
CA GLY A 40 10.35 11.40 11.69
C GLY A 40 8.83 11.44 11.66
N GLN A 41 8.20 10.97 10.58
CA GLN A 41 6.74 10.91 10.46
C GLN A 41 6.10 9.92 11.43
N LEU A 42 6.76 8.79 11.69
CA LEU A 42 6.29 7.74 12.58
C LEU A 42 6.70 7.98 14.04
N ASN A 43 7.57 8.96 14.29
CA ASN A 43 8.16 9.24 15.59
C ASN A 43 8.83 7.99 16.21
N VAL A 44 9.63 7.27 15.41
CA VAL A 44 10.38 6.07 15.82
C VAL A 44 11.83 6.16 15.34
N PRO A 45 12.78 5.42 15.96
CA PRO A 45 14.13 5.27 15.42
C PRO A 45 14.13 4.68 14.01
N ILE A 46 15.13 5.03 13.19
CA ILE A 46 15.26 4.58 11.79
C ILE A 46 15.23 3.04 11.71
N GLU A 47 15.86 2.37 12.66
CA GLU A 47 15.95 0.91 12.76
C GLU A 47 14.57 0.25 12.91
N GLN A 48 13.61 0.98 13.50
CA GLN A 48 12.24 0.51 13.71
C GLN A 48 11.30 0.81 12.52
N VAL A 49 11.76 1.55 11.50
CA VAL A 49 11.00 1.75 10.26
C VAL A 49 11.07 0.48 9.41
N THR A 50 10.28 -0.53 9.77
CA THR A 50 10.24 -1.83 9.08
C THR A 50 8.80 -2.35 8.99
N CYS A 51 8.51 -3.15 7.96
CA CYS A 51 7.21 -3.77 7.77
C CYS A 51 7.34 -5.04 6.91
N ALA A 52 6.74 -6.14 7.34
CA ALA A 52 6.66 -7.41 6.62
C ALA A 52 5.44 -7.50 5.68
N GLY A 53 4.64 -6.43 5.62
CA GLY A 53 3.35 -6.42 4.92
C GLY A 53 2.22 -6.91 5.80
N CYS A 54 0.99 -6.50 5.49
CA CYS A 54 -0.18 -6.69 6.35
C CYS A 54 -0.45 -8.17 6.70
N LEU A 55 -0.21 -9.07 5.75
CA LEU A 55 -0.37 -10.52 5.90
C LEU A 55 0.96 -11.26 6.16
N GLY A 56 2.06 -10.53 6.35
CA GLY A 56 3.37 -11.12 6.69
C GLY A 56 3.50 -11.40 8.19
N GLU A 57 4.37 -12.36 8.53
CA GLU A 57 4.62 -12.83 9.91
C GLU A 57 5.63 -11.96 10.69
N GLY A 58 6.32 -11.04 10.02
CA GLY A 58 7.31 -10.16 10.63
C GLY A 58 6.74 -8.89 11.26
N PRO A 59 7.59 -7.89 11.58
CA PRO A 59 7.14 -6.65 12.20
C PRO A 59 6.18 -5.89 11.27
N HIS A 60 5.24 -5.17 11.85
CA HIS A 60 4.36 -4.26 11.12
C HIS A 60 4.70 -2.82 11.49
N SER A 61 4.46 -1.89 10.56
CA SER A 61 4.56 -0.46 10.87
C SER A 61 3.60 -0.09 12.02
N PRO A 62 3.87 0.99 12.79
CA PRO A 62 3.03 1.39 13.92
C PRO A 62 1.53 1.50 13.58
N PHE A 63 1.19 2.04 12.40
CA PHE A 63 -0.20 2.13 11.95
C PHE A 63 -0.82 0.80 11.52
N CYS A 64 -0.01 -0.20 11.13
CA CYS A 64 -0.49 -1.53 10.77
C CYS A 64 -0.54 -2.50 11.95
N SER A 65 0.33 -2.35 12.96
CA SER A 65 0.32 -3.16 14.18
C SER A 65 -0.94 -2.89 15.02
N GLU A 66 -1.42 -1.65 15.05
CA GLU A 66 -2.61 -1.25 15.81
C GLU A 66 -3.90 -1.17 14.97
N CYS A 67 -3.83 -1.54 13.69
CA CYS A 67 -4.95 -1.40 12.74
C CYS A 67 -6.19 -2.21 13.14
N GLU A 68 -7.31 -1.53 13.34
CA GLU A 68 -8.60 -2.15 13.68
C GLU A 68 -9.13 -3.08 12.58
N ILE A 69 -8.94 -2.72 11.29
CA ILE A 69 -9.38 -3.55 10.16
C ILE A 69 -8.64 -4.87 10.14
N ARG A 70 -7.31 -4.82 10.36
CA ARG A 70 -6.47 -6.02 10.45
C ARG A 70 -6.89 -6.90 11.62
N ARG A 71 -7.06 -6.29 12.81
CA ARG A 71 -7.52 -7.00 14.02
C ARG A 71 -8.88 -7.67 13.81
N CYS A 72 -9.82 -6.98 13.15
CA CYS A 72 -11.15 -7.50 12.84
C CYS A 72 -11.12 -8.74 11.93
N ALA A 73 -10.26 -8.75 10.90
CA ALA A 73 -10.13 -9.93 10.04
C ALA A 73 -9.48 -11.10 10.79
N MET A 74 -8.44 -10.84 11.60
CA MET A 74 -7.74 -11.89 12.37
C MET A 74 -8.63 -12.61 13.37
N THR A 75 -9.69 -11.96 13.89
CA THR A 75 -10.62 -12.60 14.84
C THR A 75 -11.84 -13.21 14.15
N ALA A 76 -12.02 -13.00 12.85
CA ALA A 76 -13.15 -13.52 12.09
C ALA A 76 -12.81 -14.88 11.47
N ASN A 77 -13.71 -15.85 11.63
CA ASN A 77 -13.53 -17.17 11.03
C ASN A 77 -13.59 -17.10 9.51
N GLY A 78 -12.58 -17.67 8.84
CA GLY A 78 -12.52 -17.76 7.37
C GLY A 78 -12.28 -16.43 6.64
N VAL A 79 -11.79 -15.39 7.32
CA VAL A 79 -11.53 -14.08 6.70
C VAL A 79 -10.04 -13.80 6.69
N THR A 80 -9.40 -13.92 5.52
CA THR A 80 -8.01 -13.46 5.32
C THR A 80 -7.98 -11.99 4.91
N ARG A 81 -8.94 -11.58 4.08
CA ARG A 81 -9.09 -10.20 3.57
C ARG A 81 -10.53 -9.76 3.68
N CYS A 82 -10.76 -8.45 3.67
CA CYS A 82 -12.11 -7.92 3.58
C CYS A 82 -12.85 -8.35 2.30
N ALA A 83 -12.13 -8.78 1.25
CA ALA A 83 -12.71 -9.39 0.06
C ALA A 83 -13.43 -10.72 0.36
N ASP A 84 -12.94 -11.48 1.33
CA ASP A 84 -13.50 -12.78 1.75
C ASP A 84 -14.67 -12.61 2.73
N CYS A 85 -14.86 -11.39 3.26
CA CYS A 85 -15.82 -11.12 4.32
C CYS A 85 -17.24 -10.94 3.76
N SER A 86 -18.18 -11.77 4.20
CA SER A 86 -19.61 -11.65 3.84
C SER A 86 -20.29 -10.38 4.34
N LYS A 87 -19.65 -9.65 5.28
CA LYS A 87 -20.12 -8.36 5.80
C LYS A 87 -19.63 -7.16 4.97
N PHE A 88 -18.86 -7.37 3.90
CA PHE A 88 -18.39 -6.30 3.03
C PHE A 88 -19.53 -5.75 2.15
N PRO A 89 -19.70 -4.41 2.02
CA PRO A 89 -18.99 -3.34 2.72
C PRO A 89 -19.53 -3.10 4.13
N CYS A 90 -18.65 -2.85 5.10
CA CYS A 90 -19.01 -2.57 6.50
C CYS A 90 -18.62 -1.14 6.92
N GLY A 91 -19.18 -0.68 8.04
CA GLY A 91 -18.94 0.68 8.57
C GLY A 91 -17.46 1.02 8.80
N LEU A 92 -16.65 0.04 9.21
CA LEU A 92 -15.21 0.23 9.42
C LEU A 92 -14.48 0.60 8.11
N LEU A 93 -14.79 -0.10 7.03
CA LEU A 93 -14.23 0.20 5.71
C LEU A 93 -14.78 1.49 5.12
N ILE A 94 -16.06 1.79 5.36
CA ILE A 94 -16.67 3.06 4.89
C ILE A 94 -15.97 4.23 5.57
N LYS A 95 -15.72 4.16 6.89
CA LYS A 95 -14.96 5.19 7.61
C LYS A 95 -13.54 5.30 7.06
N PHE A 96 -12.85 4.17 6.90
CA PHE A 96 -11.48 4.12 6.38
C PHE A 96 -11.38 4.71 4.96
N SER A 97 -12.32 4.42 4.06
CA SER A 97 -12.30 4.97 2.70
C SER A 97 -12.60 6.47 2.62
N ASN A 98 -13.08 7.09 3.70
CA ASN A 98 -13.52 8.48 3.75
C ASN A 98 -12.77 9.31 4.81
N ASP A 99 -11.60 8.86 5.28
CA ASP A 99 -10.81 9.54 6.32
C ASP A 99 -9.94 10.71 5.78
N GLY A 100 -10.00 10.99 4.49
CA GLY A 100 -9.22 12.04 3.83
C GLY A 100 -7.82 11.62 3.41
N ILE A 101 -7.38 10.39 3.69
CA ILE A 101 -6.07 9.88 3.26
C ILE A 101 -6.17 9.39 1.79
N PRO A 102 -5.38 9.96 0.85
CA PRO A 102 -5.61 9.74 -0.59
C PRO A 102 -5.58 8.28 -1.05
N HIS A 103 -4.67 7.47 -0.52
CA HIS A 103 -4.55 6.07 -0.93
C HIS A 103 -5.64 5.17 -0.31
N HIS A 104 -6.39 5.64 0.70
CA HIS A 104 -7.49 4.88 1.28
C HIS A 104 -8.77 4.95 0.46
N ARG A 105 -8.95 5.98 -0.38
CA ARG A 105 -10.23 6.21 -1.07
C ARG A 105 -10.66 5.06 -2.00
N ASP A 106 -9.69 4.37 -2.59
CA ASP A 106 -9.94 3.36 -3.63
C ASP A 106 -10.11 1.94 -3.04
N VAL A 107 -10.03 1.77 -1.72
CA VAL A 107 -10.14 0.45 -1.06
C VAL A 107 -11.44 -0.29 -1.39
N MET A 108 -12.57 0.41 -1.46
CA MET A 108 -13.86 -0.21 -1.81
C MET A 108 -13.85 -0.75 -3.24
N LYS A 109 -13.17 -0.06 -4.16
CA LYS A 109 -13.00 -0.52 -5.54
C LYS A 109 -12.03 -1.70 -5.60
N ASN A 110 -10.94 -1.64 -4.85
CA ASN A 110 -9.94 -2.70 -4.77
C ASN A 110 -10.54 -3.99 -4.23
N ILE A 111 -11.28 -3.94 -3.12
CA ILE A 111 -11.93 -5.11 -2.52
C ILE A 111 -12.92 -5.75 -3.52
N ARG A 112 -13.75 -4.95 -4.20
CA ARG A 112 -14.64 -5.47 -5.25
C ARG A 112 -13.89 -6.07 -6.44
N ARG A 113 -12.68 -5.57 -6.76
CA ARG A 113 -11.85 -6.20 -7.79
C ARG A 113 -11.33 -7.54 -7.30
N GLN A 114 -10.77 -7.61 -6.09
CA GLN A 114 -10.32 -8.86 -5.48
C GLN A 114 -11.44 -9.92 -5.40
N GLN A 115 -12.69 -9.54 -5.09
CA GLN A 115 -13.84 -10.46 -5.10
C GLN A 115 -14.14 -11.05 -6.49
N ARG A 116 -13.81 -10.32 -7.57
CA ARG A 116 -14.10 -10.76 -8.94
C ARG A 116 -12.97 -11.57 -9.57
N VAL A 117 -11.72 -11.25 -9.26
CA VAL A 117 -10.55 -11.88 -9.92
C VAL A 117 -9.65 -12.67 -8.97
N GLY A 118 -9.92 -12.62 -7.67
CA GLY A 118 -9.03 -13.15 -6.65
C GLY A 118 -7.91 -12.18 -6.27
N ALA A 119 -7.35 -12.39 -5.08
CA ALA A 119 -6.28 -11.53 -4.55
C ALA A 119 -4.99 -11.58 -5.38
N TYR A 120 -4.64 -12.76 -5.91
CA TYR A 120 -3.44 -12.95 -6.70
C TYR A 120 -3.47 -12.15 -8.01
N GLU A 121 -4.52 -12.32 -8.82
CA GLU A 121 -4.67 -11.58 -10.08
C GLU A 121 -4.73 -10.08 -9.83
N TRP A 122 -5.47 -9.66 -8.80
CA TRP A 122 -5.50 -8.24 -8.42
C TRP A 122 -4.11 -7.70 -8.03
N CYS A 123 -3.28 -8.48 -7.31
CA CYS A 123 -1.90 -8.09 -7.03
C CYS A 123 -1.09 -7.92 -8.32
N GLN A 124 -1.24 -8.81 -9.31
CA GLN A 124 -0.54 -8.70 -10.60
C GLN A 124 -0.96 -7.44 -11.35
N GLU A 125 -2.26 -7.14 -11.39
CA GLU A 125 -2.81 -5.92 -11.99
C GLU A 125 -2.21 -4.67 -11.35
N VAL A 126 -2.19 -4.61 -10.02
CA VAL A 126 -1.66 -3.46 -9.29
C VAL A 126 -0.15 -3.35 -9.45
N HIS A 127 0.57 -4.47 -9.41
CA HIS A 127 2.02 -4.49 -9.60
C HIS A 127 2.41 -3.89 -10.95
N GLU A 128 1.74 -4.26 -12.04
CA GLU A 128 2.01 -3.69 -13.37
C GLU A 128 1.68 -2.18 -13.43
N GLN A 129 0.64 -1.73 -12.72
CA GLN A 129 0.24 -0.33 -12.70
C GLN A 129 1.24 0.60 -12.01
N ILE A 130 1.92 0.12 -10.97
CA ILE A 130 2.88 0.93 -10.20
C ILE A 130 4.29 0.89 -10.77
N ARG A 131 4.54 0.12 -11.82
CA ARG A 131 5.85 0.07 -12.47
C ARG A 131 6.11 1.35 -13.24
N CYS A 132 7.30 1.92 -13.02
CA CYS A 132 7.84 3.01 -13.82
C CYS A 132 7.80 2.61 -15.31
N HIS A 133 7.17 3.43 -16.15
CA HIS A 133 7.02 3.14 -17.57
C HIS A 133 8.36 3.11 -18.34
N PHE A 134 9.43 3.67 -17.76
CA PHE A 134 10.74 3.75 -18.38
C PHE A 134 11.66 2.61 -17.91
N CYS A 135 11.95 2.54 -16.59
CA CYS A 135 12.90 1.55 -16.07
C CYS A 135 12.24 0.33 -15.39
N GLY A 136 10.90 0.28 -15.32
CA GLY A 136 10.16 -0.87 -14.81
C GLY A 136 10.21 -1.09 -13.30
N VAL A 137 10.91 -0.25 -12.51
CA VAL A 137 10.93 -0.37 -11.04
C VAL A 137 9.55 -0.10 -10.48
N SER A 138 9.16 -0.80 -9.43
CA SER A 138 7.92 -0.50 -8.72
C SER A 138 8.04 0.80 -7.91
N LEU A 139 6.95 1.55 -7.87
CA LEU A 139 6.86 2.85 -7.22
C LEU A 139 5.85 2.79 -6.07
N ASP A 140 6.05 3.61 -5.04
CA ASP A 140 5.03 3.79 -4.00
C ASP A 140 3.87 4.69 -4.49
N TRP A 141 2.76 4.70 -3.74
CA TRP A 141 1.54 5.44 -4.08
C TRP A 141 1.75 6.94 -4.34
N TYR A 142 2.82 7.52 -3.79
CA TYR A 142 3.05 8.95 -3.76
C TYR A 142 4.21 9.40 -4.64
N ALA A 143 4.97 8.47 -5.20
CA ALA A 143 6.07 8.76 -6.09
C ALA A 143 5.62 9.61 -7.29
N LYS A 144 6.10 10.86 -7.38
CA LYS A 144 5.93 11.73 -8.55
C LYS A 144 7.07 11.58 -9.55
N ILE A 145 8.22 11.16 -9.07
CA ILE A 145 9.46 10.92 -9.81
C ILE A 145 9.93 9.51 -9.47
N CYS A 146 10.43 8.77 -10.45
CA CYS A 146 11.00 7.46 -10.23
C CYS A 146 12.31 7.57 -9.45
N HIS A 147 12.39 6.97 -8.25
CA HIS A 147 13.61 6.95 -7.43
C HIS A 147 14.84 6.31 -8.12
N ARG A 148 14.61 5.39 -9.06
CA ARG A 148 15.69 4.73 -9.81
C ARG A 148 16.24 5.54 -11.00
N CYS A 149 15.35 6.02 -11.89
CA CYS A 149 15.73 6.61 -13.18
C CYS A 149 15.40 8.11 -13.34
N GLY A 150 14.72 8.73 -12.37
CA GLY A 150 14.38 10.16 -12.42
C GLY A 150 13.24 10.53 -13.38
N THR A 151 12.69 9.58 -14.14
CA THR A 151 11.54 9.85 -15.01
C THR A 151 10.30 10.23 -14.19
N ARG A 152 9.51 11.19 -14.69
CA ARG A 152 8.23 11.56 -14.10
C ARG A 152 7.32 10.34 -14.04
N ASN A 153 6.76 10.06 -12.87
CA ASN A 153 5.76 9.04 -12.71
C ASN A 153 4.45 9.51 -13.38
N ILE A 154 4.08 8.84 -14.45
CA ILE A 154 2.80 9.02 -15.12
C ILE A 154 2.02 7.74 -14.80
N PRO A 155 1.04 7.78 -13.89
CA PRO A 155 0.25 6.60 -13.56
C PRO A 155 -0.35 6.01 -14.84
N ARG A 156 -0.20 4.70 -15.05
CA ARG A 156 -0.88 4.01 -16.16
C ARG A 156 -2.39 4.24 -15.97
N LYS A 157 -3.10 4.63 -17.04
CA LYS A 157 -4.51 5.11 -17.04
C LYS A 157 -5.56 4.12 -16.49
N THR A 158 -5.18 3.00 -15.89
CA THR A 158 -6.07 1.92 -15.45
C THR A 158 -6.59 2.05 -14.01
N GLY A 159 -6.48 3.24 -13.40
CA GLY A 159 -7.51 3.74 -12.49
C GLY A 159 -7.56 3.21 -11.05
N LEU A 160 -6.50 2.68 -10.45
CA LEU A 160 -6.48 2.36 -9.01
C LEU A 160 -5.77 3.42 -8.15
N PHE A 161 -5.02 4.34 -8.78
CA PHE A 161 -4.33 5.44 -8.10
C PHE A 161 -4.47 6.74 -8.90
N ASN A 162 -5.64 7.38 -8.81
CA ASN A 162 -5.83 8.73 -9.33
C ASN A 162 -5.03 9.74 -8.47
N ASN A 163 -3.85 10.17 -8.89
CA ASN A 163 -3.02 11.12 -8.14
C ASN A 163 -3.47 12.59 -8.32
N SER A 164 -4.74 12.82 -8.67
CA SER A 164 -5.32 14.13 -9.00
C SER A 164 -5.77 14.97 -7.78
N GLY A 165 -5.34 14.62 -6.57
CA GLY A 165 -5.51 15.47 -5.39
C GLY A 165 -4.46 16.58 -5.30
N PRO A 166 -4.74 17.72 -4.64
CA PRO A 166 -3.73 18.77 -4.44
C PRO A 166 -2.48 18.15 -3.81
N GLY A 167 -1.30 18.59 -4.26
CA GLY A 167 -0.03 18.02 -3.80
C GLY A 167 0.11 18.14 -2.29
N TYR A 168 -0.21 17.07 -1.56
CA TYR A 168 -0.09 17.04 -0.12
C TYR A 168 1.35 16.77 0.30
N LYS A 169 1.73 17.43 1.39
CA LYS A 169 3.08 17.66 1.91
C LYS A 169 3.82 16.41 2.44
N TYR A 170 3.43 15.20 2.05
CA TYR A 170 4.05 13.97 2.57
C TYR A 170 5.35 13.59 1.86
N TYR A 171 5.63 14.23 0.71
CA TYR A 171 6.90 14.24 0.01
C TYR A 171 7.18 15.67 -0.41
N LYS A 172 7.56 16.52 0.54
CA LYS A 172 8.32 17.71 0.19
C LYS A 172 9.78 17.31 0.18
N ALA A 173 10.44 17.63 -0.92
CA ALA A 173 11.88 17.82 -0.98
C ALA A 173 12.37 18.75 0.14
#